data_AF-A0A7V8WGC1-F1
#
_entry.id   AF-A0A7V8WGC1-F1
#
_cell.length_a   1.000
_cell.length_b   1.000
_cell.length_c   1.000
_cell.angle_alpha   90.00
_cell.angle_beta   90.00
_cell.angle_gamma   90.00
#
_symmetry.space_group_name_H-M   'P 1'
#
loop_
_entity.id
_entity.type
_entity.pdbx_description
1 polymer ?
#
loop_
_entity_poly.entity_id
_entity_poly.type
_entity_poly.pdbx_seq_one_letter_code
_entity_poly.pdbx_strand_id
1 'polypeptide(L)'
;SGQAPGHRFFIGAAYTKDYFGWGGTTVSAFWESRTIGNASYTFAADMNGDNGNNDLIYVARDQSEMNFTSFSSGGRTFSPAEQAAAWDAYIKQDKYLSTRRGQYAERGALWLPMVHRLDFAVAQNAFVNLFGKRNAFQFRVDIDNFTNLLNSDWGAGQRTVAIFGQVLTNPTTDSQGRSAYRLRTVTTANGTELIKNTFEQTAGIPDVYRVMFSLRYTFN
;
A
#
# COMPACT_ATOMS: atom_id res chain seq x y z
N SER A 1 -8.81 -9.75 -14.41
CA SER A 1 -7.79 -9.18 -13.50
C SER A 1 -6.76 -8.45 -14.35
N GLY A 2 -6.69 -7.12 -14.26
CA GLY A 2 -5.74 -6.29 -14.99
C GLY A 2 -4.85 -5.55 -14.01
N GLN A 3 -3.96 -6.28 -13.33
CA GLN A 3 -2.91 -5.61 -12.56
C GLN A 3 -1.85 -5.15 -13.55
N ALA A 4 -1.69 -3.84 -13.68
CA ALA A 4 -0.65 -3.26 -14.53
C ALA A 4 0.65 -3.18 -13.73
N PRO A 5 1.82 -3.46 -14.34
CA PRO A 5 3.10 -3.29 -13.67
C PRO A 5 3.28 -1.80 -13.38
N GLY A 6 3.16 -1.41 -12.12
CA GLY A 6 3.34 -0.03 -11.69
C GLY A 6 4.81 0.41 -11.76
N HIS A 7 5.07 1.64 -11.34
CA HIS A 7 6.43 2.19 -11.39
C HIS A 7 7.37 1.51 -10.39
N ARG A 8 8.61 1.27 -10.82
CA ARG A 8 9.71 0.75 -9.99
C ARG A 8 11.00 1.48 -10.31
N PHE A 9 11.72 1.85 -9.26
CA PHE A 9 13.05 2.47 -9.32
C PHE A 9 13.93 1.81 -8.27
N PHE A 10 15.20 1.58 -8.58
CA PHE A 10 16.15 1.02 -7.62
C PHE A 10 17.56 1.58 -7.84
N ILE A 11 18.34 1.63 -6.77
CA ILE A 11 19.75 2.01 -6.78
C ILE A 11 20.49 1.17 -5.75
N GLY A 12 21.68 0.69 -6.12
CA GLY A 12 22.54 -0.08 -5.23
C GLY A 12 23.94 0.53 -5.19
N ALA A 13 24.54 0.54 -4.01
CA ALA A 13 25.91 0.98 -3.79
C ALA A 13 26.62 0.05 -2.81
N ALA A 14 27.91 -0.18 -3.02
CA ALA A 14 28.76 -0.91 -2.12
C ALA A 14 30.15 -0.29 -2.07
N TYR A 15 30.75 -0.31 -0.88
CA TYR A 15 32.10 0.17 -0.65
C TYR A 15 32.85 -0.82 0.23
N THR A 16 34.06 -1.19 -0.20
CA THR A 16 34.93 -2.09 0.54
C THR A 16 36.25 -1.40 0.86
N LYS A 17 36.68 -1.51 2.11
CA LYS A 17 37.99 -1.05 2.56
C LYS A 17 38.51 -1.94 3.67
N ASP A 18 39.82 -2.18 3.67
CA ASP A 18 40.49 -2.81 4.81
C ASP A 18 40.79 -1.74 5.86
N TYR A 19 39.98 -1.72 6.92
CA TYR A 19 40.16 -0.79 8.03
C TYR A 19 41.09 -1.32 9.12
N PHE A 20 41.37 -2.63 9.13
CA PHE A 20 42.02 -3.30 10.26
C PHE A 20 43.31 -4.04 9.89
N GLY A 21 43.65 -4.11 8.60
CA GLY A 21 44.85 -4.76 8.06
C GLY A 21 44.76 -6.29 7.94
N TRP A 22 43.63 -6.88 8.32
CA TRP A 22 43.42 -8.34 8.34
C TRP A 22 42.25 -8.81 7.48
N GLY A 23 41.60 -7.90 6.76
CA GLY A 23 40.55 -8.21 5.82
C GLY A 23 39.56 -7.07 5.59
N GLY A 24 38.95 -7.06 4.41
CA GLY A 24 38.07 -5.98 3.99
C GLY A 24 36.74 -5.94 4.76
N THR A 25 36.35 -4.74 5.19
CA THR A 25 34.99 -4.39 5.58
C THR A 25 34.24 -3.89 4.35
N THR A 26 33.10 -4.50 4.06
CA THR A 26 32.18 -4.06 3.00
C THR A 26 30.92 -3.51 3.62
N VAL A 27 30.53 -2.31 3.20
CA VAL A 27 29.23 -1.71 3.49
C VAL A 27 28.45 -1.65 2.17
N SER A 28 27.20 -2.11 2.17
CA SER A 28 26.34 -2.06 1.00
C SER A 28 24.94 -1.60 1.35
N ALA A 29 24.33 -0.88 0.42
CA ALA A 29 22.99 -0.35 0.53
C ALA A 29 22.23 -0.58 -0.79
N PHE A 30 20.97 -0.96 -0.70
CA PHE A 30 20.07 -1.12 -1.83
C PHE A 30 18.76 -0.39 -1.55
N TRP A 31 18.48 0.65 -2.30
CA TRP A 31 17.23 1.38 -2.23
C TRP A 31 16.29 0.94 -3.34
N GLU A 32 15.02 0.76 -3.00
CA GLU A 32 13.95 0.48 -3.94
C GLU A 32 12.74 1.38 -3.67
N SER A 33 12.12 1.87 -4.73
CA SER A 33 10.81 2.51 -4.70
C SER A 33 9.92 1.80 -5.70
N ARG A 34 8.82 1.19 -5.23
CA ARG A 34 7.93 0.44 -6.12
C ARG A 34 6.46 0.63 -5.80
N THR A 35 5.64 0.66 -6.83
CA THR A 35 4.19 0.53 -6.72
C THR A 35 3.85 -0.94 -6.47
N ILE A 36 3.12 -1.24 -5.39
CA ILE A 36 2.86 -2.62 -4.95
C ILE A 36 1.55 -3.21 -5.49
N GLY A 37 0.77 -2.41 -6.24
CA GLY A 37 -0.42 -2.89 -6.91
C GLY A 37 -1.37 -1.76 -7.28
N ASN A 38 -2.47 -2.14 -7.92
CA ASN A 38 -3.56 -1.25 -8.29
C ASN A 38 -4.91 -1.96 -8.14
N ALA A 39 -5.97 -1.14 -8.10
CA ALA A 39 -7.35 -1.55 -8.07
C ALA A 39 -8.18 -0.68 -9.03
N SER A 40 -9.49 -0.89 -9.06
CA SER A 40 -10.45 -0.01 -9.75
C SER A 40 -11.44 0.50 -8.73
N TYR A 41 -11.91 1.73 -8.87
CA TYR A 41 -13.08 2.17 -8.11
C TYR A 41 -14.34 1.59 -8.74
N THR A 42 -14.94 0.61 -8.08
CA THR A 42 -16.16 -0.05 -8.54
C THR A 42 -17.27 0.00 -7.50
N PHE A 43 -18.49 -0.33 -7.91
CA PHE A 43 -19.57 -0.58 -6.97
C PHE A 43 -19.35 -1.91 -6.21
N ALA A 44 -19.87 -1.98 -4.99
CA ALA A 44 -19.84 -3.17 -4.14
C ALA A 44 -20.97 -4.18 -4.43
N ALA A 45 -21.35 -4.32 -5.70
CA ALA A 45 -22.25 -5.34 -6.25
C ALA A 45 -22.24 -5.22 -7.78
N ASP A 46 -23.10 -6.02 -8.42
CA ASP A 46 -23.49 -5.93 -9.81
C ASP A 46 -24.52 -4.81 -9.99
N MET A 47 -24.08 -3.63 -10.47
CA MET A 47 -24.96 -2.49 -10.75
C MET A 47 -25.53 -2.56 -12.17
N ASN A 48 -24.82 -3.14 -13.13
CA ASN A 48 -25.22 -3.19 -14.54
C ASN A 48 -26.04 -4.46 -14.92
N GLY A 49 -26.15 -5.44 -14.02
CA GLY A 49 -26.88 -6.69 -14.23
C GLY A 49 -26.10 -7.77 -14.99
N ASP A 50 -24.77 -7.67 -15.10
CA ASP A 50 -23.91 -8.61 -15.83
C ASP A 50 -23.35 -9.75 -14.97
N ASN A 51 -23.80 -9.86 -13.72
CA ASN A 51 -23.35 -10.81 -12.70
C ASN A 51 -21.86 -10.65 -12.31
N GLY A 52 -21.28 -9.46 -12.55
CA GLY A 52 -19.91 -9.10 -12.25
C GLY A 52 -19.78 -7.93 -11.26
N ASN A 53 -18.87 -8.06 -10.29
CA ASN A 53 -18.51 -6.95 -9.37
C ASN A 53 -17.42 -6.06 -9.98
N ASN A 54 -17.64 -5.55 -11.20
CA ASN A 54 -16.60 -4.86 -12.00
C ASN A 54 -16.99 -3.44 -12.46
N ASP A 55 -18.18 -2.98 -12.05
CA ASP A 55 -18.80 -1.73 -12.50
C ASP A 55 -18.07 -0.50 -11.99
N LEU A 56 -17.47 0.25 -12.91
CA LEU A 56 -16.73 1.47 -12.58
C LEU A 56 -17.69 2.55 -12.07
N ILE A 57 -17.27 3.26 -11.03
CA ILE A 57 -18.10 4.33 -10.46
C ILE A 57 -18.08 5.58 -11.37
N TYR A 58 -19.22 6.26 -11.45
CA TYR A 58 -19.27 7.65 -11.90
C TYR A 58 -18.93 8.57 -10.72
N VAL A 59 -18.01 9.51 -10.91
CA VAL A 59 -17.61 10.48 -9.88
C VAL A 59 -18.45 11.75 -10.05
N ALA A 60 -19.48 11.90 -9.24
CA ALA A 60 -20.42 13.02 -9.28
C ALA A 60 -19.74 14.41 -9.34
N ARG A 61 -20.18 15.29 -10.24
CA ARG A 61 -19.64 16.67 -10.37
C ARG A 61 -19.79 17.45 -9.07
N ASP A 62 -20.94 17.30 -8.44
CA ASP A 62 -21.30 17.92 -7.17
C ASP A 62 -22.37 17.07 -6.46
N GLN A 63 -22.87 17.55 -5.32
CA GLN A 63 -23.84 16.81 -4.51
C GLN A 63 -25.22 16.64 -5.18
N SER A 64 -25.57 17.43 -6.20
CA SER A 64 -26.87 17.32 -6.89
C SER A 64 -26.97 16.06 -7.76
N GLU A 65 -25.83 15.48 -8.15
CA GLU A 65 -25.75 14.22 -8.91
C GLU A 65 -25.67 12.98 -8.00
N MET A 66 -25.65 13.17 -6.68
CA MET A 66 -25.54 12.09 -5.71
C MET A 66 -26.92 11.59 -5.28
N ASN A 67 -27.12 10.28 -5.26
CA ASN A 67 -28.40 9.66 -4.90
C ASN A 67 -28.21 8.62 -3.79
N PHE A 68 -27.89 9.11 -2.59
CA PHE A 68 -27.64 8.24 -1.44
C PHE A 68 -28.95 7.80 -0.78
N THR A 69 -29.01 6.54 -0.36
CA THR A 69 -30.12 5.98 0.43
C THR A 69 -29.78 5.97 1.91
N SER A 70 -30.76 6.29 2.76
CA SER A 70 -30.59 6.17 4.22
C SER A 70 -30.35 4.71 4.60
N PHE A 71 -29.44 4.47 5.55
CA PHE A 71 -29.22 3.14 6.10
C PHE A 71 -28.70 3.20 7.54
N SER A 72 -28.89 2.11 8.29
CA SER A 72 -28.37 1.98 9.65
C SER A 72 -27.23 0.96 9.70
N SER A 73 -26.15 1.30 10.41
CA SER A 73 -25.01 0.43 10.65
C SER A 73 -24.34 0.80 11.99
N GLY A 74 -23.87 -0.19 12.75
CA GLY A 74 -23.23 0.06 14.05
C GLY A 74 -24.11 0.81 15.06
N GLY A 75 -25.44 0.65 15.01
CA GLY A 75 -26.38 1.34 15.89
C GLY A 75 -26.66 2.81 15.53
N ARG A 76 -26.13 3.31 14.41
CA ARG A 76 -26.35 4.67 13.90
C ARG A 76 -27.03 4.65 12.53
N THR A 77 -27.91 5.61 12.28
CA THR A 77 -28.50 5.84 10.94
C THR A 77 -27.73 6.95 10.23
N PHE A 78 -27.28 6.68 9.00
CA PHE A 78 -26.59 7.62 8.14
C PHE A 78 -27.56 8.22 7.12
N SER A 79 -27.74 9.54 7.16
CA SER A 79 -28.64 10.23 6.24
C SER A 79 -28.03 10.38 4.83
N PRO A 80 -28.84 10.55 3.78
CA PRO A 80 -28.33 10.85 2.44
C PRO A 80 -27.40 12.07 2.38
N ALA A 81 -27.74 13.14 3.10
CA ALA A 81 -26.95 14.38 3.13
C ALA A 81 -25.58 14.17 3.82
N GLU A 82 -25.54 13.40 4.90
CA GLU A 82 -24.29 13.03 5.58
C GLU A 82 -23.38 12.21 4.67
N GLN A 83 -23.94 11.25 3.94
CA GLN A 83 -23.20 10.45 2.96
C GLN A 83 -22.69 11.30 1.80
N ALA A 84 -23.50 12.23 1.28
CA ALA A 84 -23.09 13.14 0.20
C ALA A 84 -21.92 14.03 0.63
N ALA A 85 -21.98 14.60 1.83
CA ALA A 85 -20.88 15.39 2.38
C ALA A 85 -19.60 14.57 2.59
N ALA A 86 -19.73 13.35 3.14
CA ALA A 86 -18.59 12.46 3.35
C ALA A 86 -17.97 11.99 2.02
N TRP A 87 -18.79 11.68 1.02
CA TRP A 87 -18.32 11.29 -0.31
C TRP A 87 -17.63 12.45 -1.03
N ASP A 88 -18.17 13.66 -0.91
CA ASP A 88 -17.54 14.87 -1.46
C ASP A 88 -16.14 15.10 -0.86
N ALA A 89 -16.00 14.93 0.47
CA ALA A 89 -14.72 14.99 1.16
C ALA A 89 -13.77 13.85 0.75
N TYR A 90 -14.30 12.63 0.60
CA TYR A 90 -13.53 11.46 0.15
C TYR A 90 -12.94 11.68 -1.25
N ILE A 91 -13.74 12.19 -2.20
CA ILE A 91 -13.26 12.50 -3.55
C ILE A 91 -12.17 13.57 -3.49
N LYS A 92 -12.30 14.59 -2.63
CA LYS A 92 -11.31 15.67 -2.51
C LYS A 92 -9.98 15.18 -1.95
N GLN A 93 -9.97 14.26 -0.98
CA GLN A 93 -8.71 13.72 -0.44
C GLN A 93 -8.03 12.74 -1.38
N ASP A 94 -8.78 12.08 -2.27
CA ASP A 94 -8.20 11.14 -3.23
C ASP A 94 -7.65 11.87 -4.47
N LYS A 95 -6.34 11.72 -4.72
CA LYS A 95 -5.66 12.37 -5.85
C LYS A 95 -6.22 11.95 -7.21
N TYR A 96 -6.70 10.72 -7.36
CA TYR A 96 -7.24 10.23 -8.62
C TYR A 96 -8.70 10.71 -8.80
N LEU A 97 -9.58 10.45 -7.84
CA LEU A 97 -11.00 10.80 -7.93
C LEU A 97 -11.23 12.30 -8.03
N SER A 98 -10.43 13.13 -7.36
CA SER A 98 -10.52 14.59 -7.45
C SER A 98 -10.37 15.10 -8.88
N THR A 99 -9.62 14.38 -9.74
CA THR A 99 -9.46 14.71 -11.17
C THR A 99 -10.58 14.19 -12.06
N ARG A 100 -11.52 13.39 -11.51
CA ARG A 100 -12.55 12.66 -12.27
C ARG A 100 -13.97 13.17 -12.06
N ARG A 101 -14.16 14.30 -11.39
CA ARG A 101 -15.49 14.93 -11.24
C ARG A 101 -16.18 15.07 -12.61
N GLY A 102 -17.38 14.50 -12.72
CA GLY A 102 -18.16 14.44 -13.96
C GLY A 102 -17.77 13.34 -14.94
N GLN A 103 -16.95 12.38 -14.51
CA GLN A 103 -16.44 11.31 -15.36
C GLN A 103 -16.55 9.96 -14.64
N TYR A 104 -16.51 8.88 -15.42
CA TYR A 104 -16.33 7.55 -14.86
C TYR A 104 -14.88 7.33 -14.43
N ALA A 105 -14.70 6.60 -13.34
CA ALA A 105 -13.40 6.06 -12.96
C ALA A 105 -12.92 5.08 -14.04
N GLU A 106 -11.61 5.04 -14.24
CA GLU A 106 -10.94 4.17 -15.19
C GLU A 106 -10.54 2.86 -14.50
N ARG A 107 -10.59 1.79 -15.28
CA ARG A 107 -10.17 0.47 -14.82
C ARG A 107 -8.67 0.47 -14.49
N GLY A 108 -8.34 -0.01 -13.30
CA GLY A 108 -6.96 -0.14 -12.84
C GLY A 108 -6.28 1.16 -12.43
N ALA A 109 -7.02 2.27 -12.33
CA ALA A 109 -6.43 3.58 -12.07
C ALA A 109 -6.27 3.94 -10.58
N LEU A 110 -6.78 3.11 -9.66
CA LEU A 110 -6.53 3.24 -8.24
C LEU A 110 -5.17 2.61 -7.90
N TRP A 111 -4.10 3.38 -8.08
CA TRP A 111 -2.74 2.94 -7.78
C TRP A 111 -2.44 3.03 -6.28
N LEU A 112 -1.89 1.97 -5.69
CA LEU A 112 -1.38 2.02 -4.33
C LEU A 112 -0.16 2.96 -4.28
N PRO A 113 0.01 3.74 -3.20
CA PRO A 113 1.21 4.56 -3.03
C PRO A 113 2.48 3.73 -3.10
N MET A 114 3.54 4.35 -3.64
CA MET A 114 4.84 3.67 -3.74
C MET A 114 5.41 3.40 -2.36
N VAL A 115 5.95 2.21 -2.20
CA VAL A 115 6.70 1.82 -1.00
C VAL A 115 8.17 2.08 -1.26
N HIS A 116 8.83 2.71 -0.29
CA HIS A 116 10.24 3.10 -0.35
C HIS A 116 11.02 2.32 0.71
N ARG A 117 12.00 1.53 0.31
CA ARG A 117 12.77 0.67 1.22
C ARG A 117 14.25 0.80 0.97
N LEU A 118 15.01 0.77 2.05
CA LEU A 118 16.46 0.68 2.05
C LEU A 118 16.85 -0.64 2.72
N ASP A 119 17.51 -1.52 2.01
CA ASP A 119 18.17 -2.69 2.59
C ASP A 119 19.65 -2.34 2.81
N PHE A 120 20.17 -2.67 3.99
CA PHE A 120 21.52 -2.30 4.40
C PHE A 120 22.28 -3.52 4.88
N ALA A 121 23.55 -3.65 4.50
CA ALA A 121 24.38 -4.74 4.96
C ALA A 121 25.81 -4.30 5.26
N VAL A 122 26.40 -4.94 6.27
CA VAL A 122 27.81 -4.80 6.62
C VAL A 122 28.42 -6.18 6.70
N ALA A 123 29.54 -6.37 6.01
CA ALA A 123 30.31 -7.60 6.05
C ALA A 123 31.76 -7.32 6.44
N GLN A 124 32.32 -8.15 7.30
CA GLN A 124 33.72 -8.12 7.68
C GLN A 124 34.38 -9.44 7.31
N ASN A 125 35.39 -9.39 6.46
CA ASN A 125 36.25 -10.54 6.17
C ASN A 125 37.43 -10.57 7.14
N ALA A 126 37.82 -11.75 7.59
CA ALA A 126 39.02 -11.98 8.39
C ALA A 126 39.84 -13.12 7.82
N PHE A 127 41.13 -12.89 7.59
CA PHE A 127 42.07 -13.93 7.23
C PHE A 127 42.87 -14.36 8.46
N VAL A 128 42.88 -15.67 8.74
CA VAL A 128 43.58 -16.23 9.89
C VAL A 128 44.37 -17.47 9.47
N ASN A 129 45.57 -17.63 10.01
CA ASN A 129 46.34 -18.85 9.80
C ASN A 129 45.90 -19.88 10.86
N LEU A 130 45.28 -20.98 10.40
CA LEU A 130 44.85 -22.10 11.24
C LEU A 130 45.37 -23.40 10.62
N PHE A 131 45.89 -24.30 11.45
CA PHE A 131 46.45 -25.59 11.00
C PHE A 131 47.50 -25.49 9.89
N GLY A 132 48.34 -24.45 9.94
CA GLY A 132 49.39 -24.22 8.95
C GLY A 132 48.89 -23.71 7.59
N LYS A 133 47.61 -23.37 7.47
CA LYS A 133 47.00 -22.85 6.24
C LYS A 133 46.25 -21.55 6.48
N ARG A 134 46.17 -20.71 5.44
CA ARG A 134 45.43 -19.45 5.49
C ARG A 134 43.94 -19.71 5.26
N ASN A 135 43.13 -19.51 6.29
CA ASN A 135 41.68 -19.65 6.24
C ASN A 135 41.00 -18.28 6.22
N ALA A 136 39.74 -18.24 5.77
CA ALA A 136 38.94 -17.02 5.74
C ALA A 136 37.62 -17.19 6.50
N PHE A 137 37.29 -16.18 7.32
CA PHE A 137 35.99 -16.02 7.94
C PHE A 137 35.32 -14.76 7.40
N GLN A 138 34.00 -14.79 7.27
CA GLN A 138 33.21 -13.60 6.99
C GLN A 138 32.03 -13.54 7.94
N PHE A 139 31.98 -12.48 8.73
CA PHE A 139 30.79 -12.13 9.50
C PHE A 139 30.00 -11.09 8.73
N ARG A 140 28.67 -11.26 8.63
CA ARG A 140 27.80 -10.34 7.91
C ARG A 140 26.52 -10.10 8.71
N VAL A 141 26.08 -8.85 8.68
CA VAL A 141 24.78 -8.41 9.18
C VAL A 141 24.01 -7.83 8.00
N ASP A 142 22.82 -8.34 7.75
CA ASP A 142 21.87 -7.84 6.76
C ASP A 142 20.65 -7.28 7.49
N ILE A 143 20.22 -6.07 7.13
CA ILE A 143 19.06 -5.40 7.66
C ILE A 143 18.13 -5.06 6.49
N ASP A 144 17.10 -5.87 6.33
CA ASP A 144 16.03 -5.59 5.37
C ASP A 144 15.14 -4.48 5.91
N ASN A 145 14.75 -3.54 5.04
CA ASN A 145 13.93 -2.38 5.41
C ASN A 145 14.55 -1.57 6.57
N PHE A 146 15.84 -1.26 6.47
CA PHE A 146 16.64 -0.49 7.42
C PHE A 146 15.99 0.86 7.79
N THR A 147 15.29 1.53 6.88
CA THR A 147 14.54 2.76 7.20
C THR A 147 13.44 2.54 8.22
N ASN A 148 12.80 1.36 8.22
CA ASN A 148 11.78 1.02 9.21
C ASN A 148 12.37 0.79 10.61
N LEU A 149 13.60 0.25 10.69
CA LEU A 149 14.35 0.16 11.95
C LEU A 149 14.59 1.55 12.57
N LEU A 150 14.76 2.58 11.73
CA LEU A 150 14.96 3.96 12.19
C LEU A 150 13.63 4.66 12.54
N ASN A 151 12.57 4.39 11.79
CA ASN A 151 11.22 4.91 12.02
C ASN A 151 10.16 3.91 11.55
N SER A 152 9.29 3.47 12.46
CA SER A 152 8.25 2.46 12.18
C SER A 152 7.26 2.84 11.08
N ASP A 153 7.13 4.13 10.77
CA ASP A 153 6.22 4.62 9.72
C ASP A 153 6.84 4.55 8.31
N TRP A 154 8.15 4.31 8.22
CA TRP A 154 8.88 4.24 6.96
C TRP A 154 8.96 2.82 6.41
N GLY A 155 8.92 2.68 5.08
CA GLY A 155 9.01 1.39 4.40
C GLY A 155 7.79 0.47 4.54
N ALA A 156 6.79 0.87 5.32
CA ALA A 156 5.50 0.23 5.42
C ALA A 156 4.67 0.43 4.14
N GLY A 157 4.03 -0.65 3.68
CA GLY A 157 3.07 -0.60 2.60
C GLY A 157 1.77 0.08 3.00
N GLN A 158 0.93 0.34 1.99
CA GLN A 158 -0.43 0.76 2.20
C GLN A 158 -1.39 -0.14 1.43
N ARG A 159 -2.62 -0.28 1.93
CA ARG A 159 -3.72 -0.95 1.26
C ARG A 159 -4.89 0.00 1.08
N THR A 160 -5.81 -0.34 0.19
CA THR A 160 -7.09 0.38 0.09
C THR A 160 -7.96 0.06 1.32
N VAL A 161 -8.54 1.09 1.94
CA VAL A 161 -9.49 0.91 3.06
C VAL A 161 -10.75 0.21 2.58
N ALA A 162 -11.27 0.63 1.42
CA ALA A 162 -12.33 -0.10 0.74
C ALA A 162 -11.75 -1.33 0.04
N ILE A 163 -12.21 -2.52 0.41
CA ILE A 163 -11.84 -3.78 -0.24
C ILE A 163 -12.14 -3.66 -1.75
N PHE A 164 -11.14 -3.98 -2.58
CA PHE A 164 -11.20 -3.87 -4.05
C PHE A 164 -11.57 -2.48 -4.60
N GLY A 165 -11.43 -1.40 -3.82
CA GLY A 165 -11.84 -0.05 -4.24
C GLY A 165 -13.36 0.19 -4.22
N GLN A 166 -14.11 -0.70 -3.56
CA GLN A 166 -15.57 -0.67 -3.54
C GLN A 166 -16.16 0.32 -2.53
N VAL A 167 -16.02 1.62 -2.81
CA VAL A 167 -16.40 2.71 -1.90
C VAL A 167 -17.90 3.01 -1.88
N LEU A 168 -18.61 2.75 -2.98
CA LEU A 168 -20.07 2.85 -3.09
C LEU A 168 -20.68 1.44 -3.04
N THR A 169 -21.69 1.24 -2.19
CA THR A 169 -22.28 -0.07 -1.91
C THR A 169 -23.78 -0.10 -2.16
N ASN A 170 -24.34 -1.31 -2.22
CA ASN A 170 -25.77 -1.55 -2.39
C ASN A 170 -26.38 -0.72 -3.55
N PRO A 171 -25.80 -0.78 -4.76
CA PRO A 171 -26.40 -0.11 -5.90
C PRO A 171 -27.81 -0.69 -6.14
N THR A 172 -28.76 0.20 -6.36
CA THR A 172 -30.15 -0.08 -6.70
C THR A 172 -30.62 0.96 -7.73
N THR A 173 -31.74 0.70 -8.40
CA THR A 173 -32.36 1.68 -9.30
C THR A 173 -33.55 2.30 -8.60
N ASP A 174 -33.61 3.62 -8.55
CA ASP A 174 -34.78 4.33 -8.02
C ASP A 174 -35.95 4.36 -9.03
N SER A 175 -37.09 4.89 -8.61
CA SER A 175 -38.29 4.98 -9.45
C SER A 175 -38.15 5.85 -10.69
N GLN A 176 -37.07 6.65 -10.79
CA GLN A 176 -36.75 7.52 -11.92
C GLN A 176 -35.66 6.90 -12.81
N GLY A 177 -35.26 5.65 -12.55
CA GLY A 177 -34.20 4.98 -13.30
C GLY A 177 -32.79 5.43 -12.94
N ARG A 178 -32.60 6.20 -11.86
CA ARG A 178 -31.28 6.67 -11.43
C ARG A 178 -30.64 5.64 -10.51
N SER A 179 -29.32 5.50 -10.61
CA SER A 179 -28.54 4.70 -9.64
C SER A 179 -28.67 5.34 -8.26
N ALA A 180 -29.02 4.52 -7.27
CA ALA A 180 -29.11 4.86 -5.86
C ALA A 180 -28.21 3.92 -5.06
N TYR A 181 -27.42 4.46 -4.12
CA TYR A 181 -26.34 3.71 -3.48
C TYR A 181 -26.12 4.16 -2.03
N ARG A 182 -25.18 3.52 -1.35
CA ARG A 182 -24.74 3.84 0.01
C ARG A 182 -23.24 4.10 0.01
N LEU A 183 -22.78 4.96 0.90
CA LEU A 183 -21.34 5.11 1.13
C LEU A 183 -20.88 4.02 2.10
N ARG A 184 -19.75 3.37 1.80
CA ARG A 184 -19.18 2.33 2.66
C ARG A 184 -18.89 2.86 4.06
N THR A 185 -19.17 2.04 5.07
CA THR A 185 -18.73 2.26 6.45
C THR A 185 -17.48 1.47 6.78
N VAL A 186 -16.74 1.96 7.78
CA VAL A 186 -15.60 1.31 8.41
C VAL A 186 -15.82 1.21 9.91
N THR A 187 -15.33 0.14 10.53
CA THR A 187 -15.37 -0.02 11.99
C THR A 187 -14.05 0.47 12.57
N THR A 188 -14.13 1.44 13.47
CA THR A 188 -12.99 2.01 14.19
C THR A 188 -13.08 1.68 15.68
N ALA A 189 -12.05 2.02 16.45
CA ALA A 189 -12.07 1.93 17.91
C ALA A 189 -13.23 2.74 18.55
N ASN A 190 -13.68 3.80 17.88
CA ASN A 190 -14.75 4.69 18.34
C ASN A 190 -16.14 4.29 17.79
N GLY A 191 -16.24 3.15 17.09
CA GLY A 191 -17.47 2.67 16.47
C GLY A 191 -17.46 2.75 14.95
N THR A 192 -18.65 2.56 14.35
CA THR A 192 -18.84 2.56 12.90
C THR A 192 -18.98 3.98 12.37
N GLU A 193 -18.20 4.32 11.35
CA GLU A 193 -18.24 5.60 10.66
C GLU A 193 -18.19 5.45 9.13
N LEU A 194 -18.54 6.50 8.39
CA LEU A 194 -18.40 6.53 6.94
C LEU A 194 -16.91 6.55 6.57
N ILE A 195 -16.56 5.89 5.46
CA ILE A 195 -15.19 5.85 4.95
C ILE A 195 -14.67 7.27 4.63
N LYS A 196 -13.45 7.58 5.07
CA LYS A 196 -12.82 8.90 4.89
C LYS A 196 -11.57 8.87 4.03
N ASN A 197 -10.75 7.83 4.18
CA ASN A 197 -9.44 7.72 3.54
C ASN A 197 -9.44 6.64 2.48
N THR A 198 -8.70 6.86 1.39
CA THR A 198 -8.51 5.84 0.36
C THR A 198 -7.57 4.74 0.82
N PHE A 199 -6.48 5.12 1.47
CA PHE A 199 -5.42 4.21 1.88
C PHE A 199 -5.24 4.22 3.39
N GLU A 200 -4.77 3.10 3.91
CA GLU A 200 -4.29 2.95 5.28
C GLU A 200 -2.97 2.15 5.28
N GLN A 201 -2.10 2.41 6.25
CA GLN A 201 -0.86 1.66 6.42
C GLN A 201 -1.14 0.21 6.80
N THR A 202 -0.34 -0.70 6.26
CA THR A 202 -0.34 -2.10 6.65
C THR A 202 0.71 -2.36 7.74
N ALA A 203 0.44 -3.36 8.57
CA ALA A 203 1.32 -3.80 9.65
C ALA A 203 1.61 -5.31 9.54
N GLY A 204 1.93 -5.77 8.34
CA GLY A 204 2.27 -7.16 8.06
C GLY A 204 3.75 -7.46 8.24
N ILE A 205 4.12 -8.74 8.13
CA ILE A 205 5.53 -9.18 8.09
C ILE A 205 6.35 -8.42 7.03
N PRO A 206 5.82 -8.11 5.83
CA PRO A 206 6.59 -7.33 4.86
C PRO A 206 6.85 -5.88 5.28
N ASP A 207 6.17 -5.34 6.29
CA ASP A 207 6.21 -3.92 6.68
C ASP A 207 7.20 -3.64 7.81
N VAL A 208 7.75 -4.67 8.44
CA VAL A 208 8.73 -4.55 9.53
C VAL A 208 10.16 -4.72 9.03
N TYR A 209 11.13 -4.21 9.78
CA TYR A 209 12.54 -4.52 9.55
C TYR A 209 12.87 -5.96 9.95
N ARG A 210 13.89 -6.54 9.32
CA ARG A 210 14.44 -7.85 9.70
C ARG A 210 15.95 -7.79 9.73
N VAL A 211 16.54 -8.38 10.77
CA VAL A 211 17.99 -8.49 10.91
C VAL A 211 18.40 -9.95 10.77
N MET A 212 19.37 -10.22 9.89
CA MET A 212 19.98 -11.53 9.71
C MET A 212 21.48 -11.45 10.00
N PHE A 213 21.97 -12.41 10.78
CA PHE A 213 23.38 -12.59 11.05
C PHE A 213 23.89 -13.82 10.29
N SER A 214 25.01 -13.68 9.59
CA SER A 214 25.63 -14.74 8.82
C SER A 214 27.09 -14.89 9.17
N LEU A 215 27.54 -16.13 9.33
CA LEU A 215 28.94 -16.49 9.44
C LEU A 215 29.29 -17.47 8.31
N ARG A 216 30.30 -17.12 7.51
CA ARG A 216 30.87 -17.99 6.48
C ARG A 216 32.30 -18.33 6.85
N TYR A 217 32.64 -19.60 6.68
CA TYR A 217 33.99 -20.10 6.80
C TYR A 217 34.43 -20.71 5.47
N THR A 218 35.65 -20.44 5.04
CA THR A 218 36.24 -20.97 3.82
C THR A 218 37.59 -21.61 4.14
N PHE A 219 37.63 -22.93 3.90
CA PHE A 219 38.81 -23.77 4.06
C PHE A 219 39.74 -23.59 2.86
N ASN A 220 41.06 -23.50 3.11
CA ASN A 220 42.11 -23.70 2.11
C ASN A 220 43.07 -24.80 2.58
#